data_AF-A0A4D6KVT8-F1
#
_entry.id   AF-A0A4D6KVT8-F1
#
_cell.length_a   1.000
_cell.length_b   1.000
_cell.length_c   1.000
_cell.angle_alpha   90.00
_cell.angle_beta   90.00
_cell.angle_gamma   90.00
#
_symmetry.space_group_name_H-M   'P 1'
#
loop_
_entity.id
_entity.type
_entity.pdbx_description
1 polymer ?
#
loop_
_entity_poly.entity_id
_entity_poly.type
_entity_poly.pdbx_seq_one_letter_code
_entity_poly.pdbx_strand_id
1 'polypeptide(L)'
;MYSAGTGSGSLAMKRSFPWDNQIDLSSSSPNSIDALMRRAEMYQDYMKQIPIPNHRGSVIPFTSWMGLGRSMKQLYGQPLHYLTNIMLKQWDQLRIGSEDEYKPLDIIIHPHKAENTIWLIEEIHRQTSSHFHIASLWKVDSMYSGFIDPIFPRLQHAS
;
A
#
# COMPACT_ATOMS: atom_id res chain seq x y z
N MET A 1 -25.95 42.95 -7.99
CA MET A 1 -26.45 41.79 -7.22
C MET A 1 -25.60 40.59 -7.56
N TYR A 2 -25.20 39.88 -6.52
CA TYR A 2 -24.35 38.70 -6.44
C TYR A 2 -24.73 37.58 -7.42
N SER A 3 -23.77 36.85 -7.98
CA SER A 3 -23.27 35.64 -7.31
C SER A 3 -22.06 35.04 -8.04
N ALA A 4 -21.08 34.63 -7.25
CA ALA A 4 -19.86 33.97 -7.66
C ALA A 4 -20.12 32.49 -7.98
N GLY A 5 -19.55 32.00 -9.08
CA GLY A 5 -19.44 30.57 -9.35
C GLY A 5 -18.34 29.98 -8.45
N THR A 6 -18.73 29.42 -7.32
CA THR A 6 -17.88 28.54 -6.51
C THR A 6 -18.08 27.10 -6.98
N GLY A 7 -17.00 26.47 -7.43
CA GLY A 7 -17.07 25.08 -7.89
C GLY A 7 -15.75 24.49 -8.36
N SER A 8 -14.61 24.90 -7.82
CA SER A 8 -13.38 24.10 -7.95
C SER A 8 -13.28 23.15 -6.76
N GLY A 9 -14.17 22.16 -6.76
CA GLY A 9 -13.99 20.97 -5.95
C GLY A 9 -12.87 20.15 -6.57
N SER A 10 -11.75 20.05 -5.86
CA SER A 10 -10.59 19.23 -6.22
C SER A 10 -11.05 17.86 -6.70
N LEU A 11 -10.90 17.61 -8.00
CA LEU A 11 -11.16 16.33 -8.65
C LEU A 11 -9.99 15.40 -8.32
N ALA A 12 -9.84 15.01 -7.06
CA ALA A 12 -9.07 13.83 -6.73
C ALA A 12 -9.83 12.66 -7.37
N MET A 13 -9.37 12.20 -8.54
CA MET A 13 -9.86 10.98 -9.18
C MET A 13 -9.94 9.89 -8.12
N LYS A 14 -11.17 9.54 -7.72
CA LYS A 14 -11.41 8.44 -6.78
C LYS A 14 -10.84 7.18 -7.42
N ARG A 15 -9.69 6.72 -6.91
CA ARG A 15 -9.19 5.38 -7.19
C ARG A 15 -10.30 4.42 -6.77
N SER A 16 -10.89 3.74 -7.74
CA SER A 16 -11.99 2.81 -7.50
C SER A 16 -11.39 1.44 -7.25
N PHE A 17 -11.53 0.93 -6.04
CA PHE A 17 -11.08 -0.41 -5.68
C PHE A 17 -12.22 -1.42 -5.88
N PRO A 18 -11.93 -2.70 -6.16
CA PRO A 18 -12.96 -3.72 -6.37
C PRO A 18 -14.00 -3.83 -5.24
N TRP A 19 -13.58 -3.55 -4.01
CA TRP A 19 -14.43 -3.58 -2.82
C TRP A 19 -15.28 -2.32 -2.59
N ASP A 20 -15.07 -1.23 -3.34
CA ASP A 20 -15.91 -0.03 -3.21
C ASP A 20 -17.33 -0.24 -3.76
N ASN A 21 -17.50 -1.18 -4.71
CA ASN A 21 -18.80 -1.49 -5.33
C ASN A 21 -19.60 -2.54 -4.54
N GLN A 22 -18.99 -3.24 -3.59
CA GLN A 22 -19.63 -4.33 -2.83
C GLN A 22 -20.25 -3.88 -1.51
N ILE A 23 -19.97 -2.64 -1.08
CA ILE A 23 -20.55 -2.09 0.14
C ILE A 23 -21.76 -1.26 -0.22
N ASP A 24 -22.95 -1.73 0.14
CA ASP A 24 -24.15 -0.91 0.12
C ASP A 24 -24.01 0.22 1.16
N LEU A 25 -23.54 1.36 0.67
CA LEU A 25 -23.30 2.60 1.43
C LEU A 25 -24.61 3.35 1.76
N SER A 26 -25.77 2.75 1.50
CA SER A 26 -27.08 3.42 1.56
C SER A 26 -27.51 3.95 2.94
N SER A 27 -26.81 3.61 4.04
CA SER A 27 -27.19 4.08 5.39
C SER A 27 -26.05 4.52 6.32
N SER A 28 -24.78 4.31 5.98
CA SER A 28 -23.65 4.61 6.87
C SER A 28 -22.61 5.51 6.21
N SER A 29 -22.07 6.49 6.96
CA SER A 29 -20.95 7.32 6.50
C SER A 29 -19.81 6.44 5.96
N PRO A 30 -19.19 6.79 4.82
CA PRO A 30 -18.10 6.00 4.23
C PRO A 30 -16.87 5.88 5.15
N ASN A 31 -16.78 6.72 6.19
CA ASN A 31 -15.73 6.68 7.21
C ASN A 31 -16.24 6.16 8.57
N SER A 32 -17.45 5.59 8.61
CA SER A 32 -17.90 4.85 9.79
C SER A 32 -16.98 3.65 10.04
N ILE A 33 -16.80 3.30 11.31
CA ILE A 33 -15.93 2.18 11.67
C ILE A 33 -16.40 0.86 11.05
N ASP A 34 -17.71 0.63 10.97
CA ASP A 34 -18.28 -0.58 10.38
C ASP A 34 -17.98 -0.67 8.87
N ALA A 35 -18.09 0.45 8.14
CA ALA A 35 -17.72 0.50 6.74
C ALA A 35 -16.21 0.25 6.53
N LEU A 36 -15.36 0.83 7.38
CA LEU A 36 -13.92 0.61 7.35
C LEU A 36 -13.54 -0.84 7.68
N MET A 37 -14.22 -1.46 8.64
CA MET A 37 -14.01 -2.86 9.00
C MET A 37 -14.32 -3.79 7.82
N ARG A 38 -15.46 -3.61 7.15
CA ARG A 38 -15.80 -4.40 5.95
C ARG A 38 -14.81 -4.19 4.80
N ARG A 39 -14.38 -2.95 4.56
CA ARG A 39 -13.34 -2.68 3.54
C ARG A 39 -12.02 -3.35 3.89
N ALA A 40 -11.59 -3.24 5.15
CA ALA A 40 -10.34 -3.82 5.61
C ALA A 40 -10.38 -5.35 5.55
N GLU A 41 -11.54 -5.96 5.80
CA GLU A 41 -11.77 -7.40 5.67
C GLU A 41 -11.58 -7.85 4.22
N MET A 42 -12.31 -7.26 3.28
CA MET A 42 -12.15 -7.57 1.84
C MET A 42 -10.72 -7.31 1.35
N TYR A 43 -10.10 -6.22 1.80
CA TYR A 43 -8.71 -5.91 1.47
C TYR A 43 -7.74 -6.98 1.98
N GLN A 44 -7.84 -7.37 3.26
CA GLN A 44 -6.95 -8.36 3.84
C GLN A 44 -7.15 -9.74 3.20
N ASP A 45 -8.39 -10.14 2.98
CA ASP A 45 -8.72 -11.43 2.35
C ASP A 45 -8.22 -11.49 0.91
N TYR A 46 -8.27 -10.37 0.18
CA TYR A 46 -7.66 -10.25 -1.13
C TYR A 46 -6.13 -10.36 -1.06
N MET A 47 -5.47 -9.59 -0.20
CA MET A 47 -4.01 -9.58 -0.09
C MET A 47 -3.43 -10.94 0.32
N LYS A 48 -4.15 -11.72 1.14
CA LYS A 48 -3.78 -13.10 1.52
C LYS A 48 -3.67 -14.06 0.33
N GLN A 49 -4.48 -13.85 -0.71
CA GLN A 49 -4.53 -14.72 -1.88
C GLN A 49 -3.37 -14.49 -2.86
N ILE A 50 -2.64 -13.37 -2.73
CA ILE A 50 -1.55 -13.04 -3.64
C ILE A 50 -0.27 -13.78 -3.19
N PRO A 51 0.24 -14.73 -4.00
CA PRO A 51 1.45 -15.47 -3.63
C PRO A 51 2.67 -14.56 -3.69
N ILE A 52 3.66 -14.78 -2.82
CA ILE A 52 4.96 -14.10 -2.94
C ILE A 52 5.69 -14.68 -4.18
N PRO A 53 6.33 -13.85 -5.03
CA PRO A 53 7.05 -14.37 -6.21
C PRO A 53 8.12 -15.40 -5.86
N ASN A 54 8.24 -16.47 -6.64
CA ASN A 54 9.23 -17.54 -6.42
C ASN A 54 10.59 -17.25 -7.09
N HIS A 55 10.57 -16.52 -8.21
CA HIS A 55 11.77 -16.14 -8.95
C HIS A 55 12.14 -14.69 -8.58
N ARG A 56 13.11 -14.54 -7.68
CA ARG A 56 13.61 -13.24 -7.16
C ARG A 56 15.11 -13.09 -7.46
N GLY A 57 15.70 -11.95 -7.07
CA GLY A 57 17.14 -11.72 -7.19
C GLY A 57 17.52 -10.90 -8.42
N SER A 58 16.60 -10.04 -8.86
CA SER A 58 16.97 -8.98 -9.80
C SER A 58 17.76 -7.92 -9.05
N VAL A 59 18.87 -7.45 -9.63
CA VAL A 59 19.58 -6.29 -9.08
C VAL A 59 18.78 -5.04 -9.46
N ILE A 60 18.04 -4.49 -8.48
CA ILE A 60 17.25 -3.26 -8.66
C ILE A 60 18.02 -2.10 -8.02
N PRO A 61 18.62 -1.18 -8.79
CA PRO A 61 19.19 0.05 -8.25
C PRO A 61 18.10 0.90 -7.58
N PHE A 62 18.41 1.52 -6.44
CA PHE A 62 17.43 2.29 -5.68
C PHE A 62 18.05 3.33 -4.76
N THR A 63 17.43 4.50 -4.69
CA THR A 63 17.87 5.61 -3.82
C THR A 63 17.05 5.74 -2.54
N SER A 64 15.87 5.11 -2.47
CA SER A 64 14.97 5.14 -1.32
C SER A 64 14.14 3.85 -1.22
N TRP A 65 13.62 3.54 -0.03
CA TRP A 65 12.76 2.38 0.21
C TRP A 65 11.45 2.46 -0.57
N MET A 66 10.81 3.63 -0.60
CA MET A 66 9.62 3.85 -1.44
C MET A 66 9.93 3.68 -2.92
N GLY A 67 11.13 4.07 -3.36
CA GLY A 67 11.62 3.86 -4.73
C GLY A 67 11.79 2.39 -5.09
N LEU A 68 12.41 1.61 -4.18
CA LEU A 68 12.53 0.17 -4.33
C LEU A 68 11.15 -0.51 -4.38
N GLY A 69 10.26 -0.16 -3.46
CA GLY A 69 8.89 -0.69 -3.44
C GLY A 69 8.13 -0.42 -4.74
N ARG A 70 8.25 0.77 -5.34
CA ARG A 70 7.68 1.07 -6.66
C ARG A 70 8.26 0.18 -7.76
N SER A 71 9.58 0.02 -7.78
CA SER A 71 10.28 -0.80 -8.78
C SER A 71 9.89 -2.27 -8.67
N MET A 72 9.77 -2.80 -7.44
CA MET A 72 9.29 -4.15 -7.20
C MET A 72 7.86 -4.36 -7.71
N LYS A 73 6.94 -3.43 -7.43
CA LYS A 73 5.56 -3.52 -7.94
C LYS A 73 5.50 -3.59 -9.47
N GLN A 74 6.32 -2.78 -10.15
CA GLN A 74 6.42 -2.78 -11.60
C GLN A 74 7.04 -4.08 -12.14
N LEU A 75 8.13 -4.53 -11.54
CA LEU A 75 8.87 -5.72 -11.97
C LEU A 75 8.04 -7.01 -11.79
N TYR A 76 7.39 -7.16 -10.64
CA TYR A 76 6.67 -8.38 -10.28
C TYR A 76 5.17 -8.34 -10.61
N GLY A 77 4.64 -7.18 -11.00
CA GLY A 77 3.22 -7.01 -11.33
C GLY A 77 2.29 -7.29 -10.14
N GLN A 78 2.77 -7.08 -8.90
CA GLN A 78 2.01 -7.32 -7.68
C GLN A 78 1.93 -6.05 -6.81
N PRO A 79 0.82 -5.85 -6.08
CA PRO A 79 0.75 -4.81 -5.06
C PRO A 79 1.63 -5.16 -3.86
N LEU A 80 2.02 -4.15 -3.10
CA LEU A 80 2.51 -4.33 -1.72
C LEU A 80 1.39 -4.02 -0.74
N HIS A 81 1.46 -4.64 0.43
CA HIS A 81 0.50 -4.45 1.49
C HIS A 81 0.53 -3.00 2.02
N TYR A 82 -0.61 -2.52 2.54
CA TYR A 82 -0.78 -1.21 3.15
C TYR A 82 0.30 -0.96 4.22
N LEU A 83 0.45 -1.92 5.15
CA LEU A 83 1.46 -1.86 6.21
C LEU A 83 2.89 -1.84 5.65
N THR A 84 3.17 -2.56 4.57
CA THR A 84 4.48 -2.53 3.91
C THR A 84 4.74 -1.15 3.33
N ASN A 85 3.79 -0.56 2.62
CA ASN A 85 3.91 0.79 2.06
C ASN A 85 4.12 1.86 3.15
N ILE A 86 3.42 1.75 4.29
CA ILE A 86 3.62 2.62 5.45
C ILE A 86 5.04 2.46 6.01
N MET A 87 5.50 1.22 6.19
CA MET A 87 6.84 0.95 6.72
C MET A 87 7.95 1.47 5.81
N LEU A 88 7.84 1.30 4.49
CA LEU A 88 8.81 1.84 3.53
C LEU A 88 8.88 3.38 3.62
N LYS A 89 7.73 4.05 3.76
CA LYS A 89 7.69 5.50 3.99
C LYS A 89 8.38 5.87 5.30
N GLN A 90 8.10 5.15 6.39
CA GLN A 90 8.72 5.41 7.69
C GLN A 90 10.24 5.23 7.63
N TRP A 91 10.75 4.19 6.97
CA TRP A 91 12.18 4.00 6.79
C TRP A 91 12.84 5.09 5.96
N ASP A 92 12.16 5.63 4.94
CA ASP A 92 12.66 6.81 4.23
C ASP A 92 12.68 8.05 5.14
N GLN A 93 11.67 8.25 5.98
CA GLN A 93 11.60 9.38 6.92
C GLN A 93 12.66 9.32 8.01
N LEU A 94 13.02 8.12 8.49
CA LEU A 94 14.06 7.93 9.51
C LEU A 94 15.46 8.37 9.05
N ARG A 95 15.67 8.55 7.74
CA ARG A 95 16.96 9.01 7.20
C ARG A 95 17.14 10.53 7.28
N ILE A 96 16.07 11.28 7.46
CA ILE A 96 16.10 12.74 7.50
C ILE A 96 16.87 13.20 8.74
N GLY A 97 17.88 14.05 8.55
CA GLY A 97 18.78 14.53 9.58
C GLY A 97 19.94 13.59 9.92
N SER A 98 20.10 12.46 9.21
CA SER A 98 21.24 11.56 9.38
C SER A 98 22.44 11.98 8.53
N GLU A 99 23.64 11.55 8.91
CA GLU A 99 24.88 11.80 8.13
C GLU A 99 24.80 11.26 6.68
N ASP A 100 24.01 10.21 6.48
CA ASP A 100 23.85 9.50 5.21
C ASP A 100 22.52 9.85 4.49
N GLU A 101 21.85 10.95 4.86
CA GLU A 101 20.55 11.36 4.29
C GLU A 101 20.58 11.39 2.75
N TYR A 102 21.62 11.97 2.16
CA TYR A 102 21.73 12.18 0.71
C TYR A 102 22.43 11.06 -0.05
N LYS A 103 22.97 10.06 0.66
CA LYS A 103 23.62 8.91 0.02
C LYS A 103 22.56 8.04 -0.66
N PRO A 104 22.79 7.52 -1.88
CA PRO A 104 21.94 6.49 -2.44
C PRO A 104 21.79 5.30 -1.48
N LEU A 105 20.59 4.74 -1.34
CA LEU A 105 20.38 3.69 -0.35
C LEU A 105 21.03 2.37 -0.75
N ASP A 106 21.16 2.11 -2.05
CA ASP A 106 21.82 0.93 -2.61
C ASP A 106 23.33 0.87 -2.35
N ILE A 107 23.99 1.98 -2.03
CA ILE A 107 25.39 1.99 -1.58
C ILE A 107 25.55 1.66 -0.08
N ILE A 108 24.47 1.78 0.70
CA ILE A 108 24.43 1.45 2.13
C ILE A 108 23.94 0.02 2.33
N ILE A 109 22.87 -0.35 1.62
CA ILE A 109 22.21 -1.65 1.72
C ILE A 109 22.19 -2.30 0.35
N HIS A 110 22.86 -3.45 0.24
CA HIS A 110 22.91 -4.21 -1.01
C HIS A 110 21.49 -4.52 -1.53
N PRO A 111 21.19 -4.27 -2.84
CA PRO A 111 19.85 -4.45 -3.40
C PRO A 111 19.18 -5.80 -3.12
N HIS A 112 19.90 -6.92 -3.22
CA HIS A 112 19.34 -8.24 -2.91
C HIS A 112 18.89 -8.37 -1.45
N LYS A 113 19.62 -7.76 -0.50
CA LYS A 113 19.23 -7.81 0.90
C LYS A 113 17.99 -6.95 1.13
N ALA A 114 17.94 -5.77 0.51
CA ALA A 114 16.78 -4.88 0.58
C ALA A 114 15.52 -5.53 0.00
N GLU A 115 15.60 -6.10 -1.20
CA GLU A 115 14.51 -6.82 -1.84
C GLU A 115 14.01 -8.00 -0.98
N ASN A 116 14.92 -8.84 -0.49
CA ASN A 116 14.55 -9.99 0.33
C ASN A 116 13.86 -9.56 1.63
N THR A 117 14.36 -8.51 2.28
CA THR A 117 13.73 -7.95 3.50
C THR A 117 12.32 -7.49 3.22
N ILE A 118 12.07 -6.78 2.12
CA ILE A 118 10.72 -6.33 1.76
C ILE A 118 9.80 -7.53 1.54
N TRP A 119 10.25 -8.56 0.81
CA TRP A 119 9.41 -9.73 0.57
C TRP A 119 9.10 -10.54 1.83
N LEU A 120 10.05 -10.68 2.76
CA LEU A 120 9.81 -11.33 4.04
C LEU A 120 8.76 -10.59 4.87
N ILE A 121 8.85 -9.26 4.92
CA ILE A 121 7.89 -8.45 5.67
C ILE A 121 6.53 -8.42 4.96
N GLU A 122 6.51 -8.35 3.64
CA GLU A 122 5.28 -8.44 2.84
C GLU A 122 4.54 -9.76 3.11
N GLU A 123 5.26 -10.87 3.21
CA GLU A 123 4.68 -12.17 3.58
C GLU A 123 4.04 -12.14 4.97
N ILE A 124 4.75 -11.60 5.97
CA ILE A 124 4.21 -11.42 7.32
C ILE A 124 2.92 -10.59 7.26
N HIS A 125 2.94 -9.44 6.57
CA HIS A 125 1.78 -8.57 6.48
C HIS A 125 0.60 -9.21 5.76
N ARG A 126 0.82 -9.93 4.65
CA ARG A 126 -0.24 -10.65 3.94
C ARG A 126 -0.85 -11.76 4.81
N GLN A 127 -0.04 -12.53 5.52
CA GLN A 127 -0.52 -13.73 6.21
C GLN A 127 -1.08 -13.46 7.61
N THR A 128 -0.53 -12.48 8.33
CA THR A 128 -0.78 -12.35 9.78
C THR A 128 -1.62 -11.15 10.19
N SER A 129 -1.82 -10.16 9.30
CA SER A 129 -2.54 -8.94 9.65
C SER A 129 -4.03 -9.20 9.85
N SER A 130 -4.59 -8.65 10.93
CA SER A 130 -6.03 -8.65 11.18
C SER A 130 -6.70 -7.45 10.51
N HIS A 131 -7.86 -7.66 9.88
CA HIS A 131 -8.64 -6.59 9.30
C HIS A 131 -9.12 -5.57 10.34
N PHE A 132 -9.36 -5.99 11.59
CA PHE A 132 -9.69 -5.08 12.69
C PHE A 132 -8.55 -4.08 12.95
N HIS A 133 -7.30 -4.57 12.92
CA HIS A 133 -6.14 -3.71 13.09
C HIS A 133 -6.03 -2.71 11.94
N ILE A 134 -6.19 -3.17 10.70
CA ILE A 134 -6.14 -2.30 9.50
C ILE A 134 -7.24 -1.24 9.54
N ALA A 135 -8.49 -1.61 9.87
CA ALA A 135 -9.59 -0.67 9.99
C ALA A 135 -9.34 0.38 11.07
N SER A 136 -8.73 -0.01 12.19
CA SER A 136 -8.37 0.93 13.26
C SER A 136 -7.33 1.97 12.79
N LEU A 137 -6.38 1.57 11.95
CA LEU A 137 -5.39 2.48 11.35
C LEU A 137 -6.04 3.40 10.33
N TRP A 138 -6.88 2.87 9.44
CA TRP A 138 -7.60 3.66 8.43
C TRP A 138 -8.58 4.67 9.03
N LYS A 139 -9.12 4.39 10.21
CA LYS A 139 -9.96 5.35 10.95
C LYS A 139 -9.18 6.60 11.36
N VAL A 140 -7.90 6.44 11.70
CA VAL A 140 -7.05 7.53 12.17
C VAL A 140 -6.35 8.25 11.01
N ASP A 141 -5.99 7.52 9.95
CA ASP A 141 -5.32 8.07 8.77
C ASP A 141 -6.31 8.39 7.65
N SER A 142 -6.71 9.64 7.50
CA SER A 142 -7.62 10.07 6.41
C SER A 142 -7.04 9.90 5.00
N MET A 143 -5.72 9.71 4.87
CA MET A 143 -5.00 9.53 3.61
C MET A 143 -4.60 8.06 3.36
N TYR A 144 -5.14 7.11 4.12
CA TYR A 144 -4.77 5.68 4.05
C TYR A 144 -4.84 5.12 2.62
N SER A 145 -5.84 5.57 1.84
CA SER A 145 -6.08 5.11 0.47
C SER A 145 -4.90 5.40 -0.48
N GLY A 146 -4.04 6.37 -0.15
CA GLY A 146 -2.80 6.66 -0.87
C GLY A 146 -1.76 5.54 -0.76
N PHE A 147 -1.86 4.69 0.27
CA PHE A 147 -0.96 3.56 0.53
C PHE A 147 -1.52 2.20 0.08
N ILE A 148 -2.71 2.19 -0.52
CA ILE A 148 -3.27 1.00 -1.16
C ILE A 148 -2.94 1.06 -2.65
N ASP A 149 -2.28 0.01 -3.13
CA ASP A 149 -1.85 -0.07 -4.53
C ASP A 149 -3.01 -0.49 -5.45
N PRO A 150 -3.22 0.20 -6.59
CA PRO A 150 -4.25 -0.15 -7.57
C PRO A 150 -3.76 -1.23 -8.56
N ILE A 151 -3.06 -2.26 -8.05
CA ILE A 151 -2.49 -3.35 -8.86
C ILE A 151 -3.21 -4.65 -8.51
N PHE A 152 -3.81 -5.27 -9.53
CA PHE A 152 -4.65 -6.46 -9.36
C PHE A 152 -4.11 -7.63 -10.20
N PRO A 153 -3.14 -8.41 -9.69
CA PRO A 153 -2.68 -9.61 -10.37
C PRO A 153 -3.82 -10.60 -10.58
N ARG A 154 -3.74 -11.37 -11.68
CA ARG A 154 -4.64 -12.50 -11.89
C ARG A 154 -4.28 -13.59 -10.88
N LEU A 155 -5.21 -13.88 -9.97
CA LEU A 155 -5.06 -14.99 -9.04
C LEU A 155 -5.19 -16.29 -9.83
N GLN A 156 -4.12 -17.07 -9.87
CA GLN A 156 -4.19 -18.43 -10.41
C GLN A 156 -4.91 -19.26 -9.35
N HIS A 157 -6.11 -19.75 -9.66
CA HIS A 157 -6.74 -20.77 -8.83
C HIS A 157 -5.81 -21.99 -8.84
N ALA A 158 -5.28 -22.36 -7.67
CA ALA A 158 -4.66 -23.66 -7.50
C ALA A 158 -5.71 -24.69 -7.91
N SER A 159 -5.43 -25.42 -8.99
CA SER A 159 -6.23 -26.56 -9.45
C SER A 159 -6.03 -27.74 -8.52
#